data_AF-A0A4U1L8M3-F1
#
_entry.id   AF-A0A4U1L8M3-F1
#
_cell.length_a   1.000
_cell.length_b   1.000
_cell.length_c   1.000
_cell.angle_alpha   90.00
_cell.angle_beta   90.00
_cell.angle_gamma   90.00
#
_symmetry.space_group_name_H-M   'P 1'
#
loop_
_entity.id
_entity.type
_entity.pdbx_description
1 polymer ?
#
loop_
_entity_poly.entity_id
_entity_poly.type
_entity_poly.pdbx_seq_one_letter_code
_entity_poly.pdbx_strand_id
1 'polypeptide(L)'
;MQDIDHDRQEVKRLANRLLAMIGTAAPPAACALSSIRWELMRRLFTLLMLEQLCGPRRRDMASDLLGRWKAHSLAWTTQRIGHDWDGYVVDAQTMLSEISAFCEPA
;
A
#
# COMPACT_ATOMS: atom_id res chain seq x y z
N MET A 1 -6.64 -13.20 -18.29
CA MET A 1 -6.52 -12.26 -17.15
C MET A 1 -5.38 -12.64 -16.18
N GLN A 2 -4.46 -13.54 -16.55
CA GLN A 2 -3.35 -13.98 -15.68
C GLN A 2 -2.45 -12.84 -15.19
N ASP A 3 -2.31 -11.76 -15.98
CA ASP A 3 -1.49 -10.60 -15.61
C ASP A 3 -2.04 -9.82 -14.40
N ILE A 4 -3.36 -9.70 -14.27
CA ILE A 4 -4.00 -9.00 -13.14
C ILE A 4 -3.83 -9.80 -11.84
N ASP A 5 -3.97 -11.13 -11.92
CA ASP A 5 -3.76 -11.99 -10.75
C ASP A 5 -2.30 -12.03 -10.33
N HIS A 6 -1.37 -12.00 -11.28
CA HIS A 6 0.05 -11.84 -10.99
C HIS A 6 0.33 -10.48 -10.31
N ASP A 7 -0.22 -9.39 -10.83
CA ASP A 7 -0.07 -8.06 -10.23
C ASP A 7 -0.66 -7.98 -8.81
N ARG A 8 -1.81 -8.62 -8.55
CA ARG A 8 -2.38 -8.75 -7.20
C ARG A 8 -1.43 -9.48 -6.25
N GLN A 9 -0.85 -10.60 -6.69
CA GLN A 9 0.09 -11.37 -5.87
C GLN A 9 1.36 -10.56 -5.57
N GLU A 10 1.89 -9.83 -6.55
CA GLU A 10 3.07 -8.97 -6.36
C GLU A 10 2.78 -7.80 -5.41
N VAL A 11 1.63 -7.13 -5.55
CA VAL A 11 1.20 -6.07 -4.63
C VAL A 11 1.03 -6.63 -3.22
N LYS A 12 0.37 -7.78 -3.05
CA LYS A 12 0.22 -8.46 -1.74
C LYS A 12 1.57 -8.80 -1.13
N ARG A 13 2.50 -9.35 -1.93
CA ARG A 13 3.85 -9.70 -1.49
C ARG A 13 4.61 -8.48 -0.99
N LEU A 14 4.56 -7.37 -1.73
CA LEU A 14 5.20 -6.11 -1.32
C LEU A 14 4.56 -5.51 -0.06
N ALA A 15 3.23 -5.52 0.03
CA ALA A 15 2.52 -5.04 1.21
C ALA A 15 2.89 -5.85 2.47
N ASN A 16 2.89 -7.18 2.38
CA ASN A 16 3.28 -8.05 3.49
C ASN A 16 4.75 -7.88 3.88
N ARG A 17 5.63 -7.69 2.90
CA ARG A 17 7.05 -7.40 3.17
C ARG A 17 7.22 -6.08 3.90
N LEU A 18 6.53 -5.03 3.46
CA LEU A 18 6.53 -3.73 4.14
C LEU A 18 5.99 -3.84 5.56
N LEU A 19 4.91 -4.59 5.76
CA LEU A 19 4.29 -4.81 7.07
C LEU A 19 5.28 -5.47 8.05
N ALA A 20 5.96 -6.52 7.60
CA ALA A 20 6.98 -7.21 8.40
C ALA A 20 8.19 -6.31 8.72
N MET A 21 8.59 -5.44 7.79
CA MET A 21 9.69 -4.50 8.00
C MET A 21 9.32 -3.37 8.95
N ILE A 22 8.14 -2.76 8.78
CA ILE A 22 7.68 -1.65 9.63
C ILE A 22 7.56 -2.08 11.09
N GLY A 23 7.11 -3.31 11.36
CA GLY A 23 6.99 -3.84 12.72
C GLY A 23 8.33 -4.05 13.45
N THR A 24 9.46 -4.07 12.73
CA THR A 24 10.80 -4.32 13.30
C THR A 24 11.80 -3.21 13.03
N ALA A 25 11.43 -2.23 12.20
CA ALA A 25 12.27 -1.12 11.81
C ALA A 25 12.33 -0.02 12.89
N ALA A 26 13.51 0.60 13.00
CA ALA A 26 13.70 1.82 13.77
C ALA A 26 13.50 3.06 12.89
N PRO A 27 13.24 4.26 13.46
CA PRO A 27 13.04 5.50 12.70
C PRO A 27 14.08 5.80 11.61
N PRO A 28 15.40 5.51 11.78
CA PRO A 28 16.40 5.72 10.74
C PRO A 28 16.15 4.92 9.44
N ALA A 29 15.37 3.84 9.50
CA ALA A 29 15.01 3.04 8.32
C ALA A 29 13.92 3.69 7.45
N ALA A 30 13.33 4.81 7.86
CA ALA A 30 12.27 5.51 7.12
C ALA A 30 12.65 5.78 5.65
N CYS A 31 13.89 6.20 5.38
CA CYS A 31 14.38 6.42 4.01
C CYS A 31 14.43 5.13 3.19
N ALA A 32 14.87 4.01 3.77
CA ALA A 32 14.93 2.72 3.08
C ALA A 32 13.52 2.16 2.81
N LEU A 33 12.60 2.33 3.75
CA LEU A 33 11.20 1.95 3.61
C LEU A 33 10.46 2.78 2.57
N SER A 34 10.88 4.04 2.37
CA SER A 34 10.29 4.94 1.36
C SER A 34 10.40 4.38 -0.05
N SER A 35 11.51 3.72 -0.39
CA SER A 35 11.70 3.09 -1.71
C SER A 35 10.74 1.92 -1.93
N ILE A 36 10.52 1.08 -0.91
CA ILE A 36 9.60 -0.05 -1.02
C ILE A 36 8.14 0.45 -1.05
N ARG A 37 7.82 1.47 -0.24
CA ARG A 37 6.52 2.15 -0.25
C ARG A 37 6.21 2.76 -1.61
N TRP A 38 7.22 3.36 -2.27
CA TRP A 38 7.09 3.92 -3.61
C TRP A 38 6.81 2.83 -4.66
N GLU A 39 7.55 1.72 -4.62
CA GLU A 39 7.31 0.61 -5.55
C GLU A 39 5.93 -0.03 -5.34
N LEU A 40 5.49 -0.19 -4.08
CA LEU A 40 4.13 -0.61 -3.76
C LEU A 40 3.10 0.35 -4.36
N MET A 41 3.28 1.66 -4.18
CA MET A 41 2.38 2.68 -4.73
C MET A 41 2.26 2.59 -6.25
N ARG A 42 3.38 2.47 -6.96
CA ARG A 42 3.41 2.41 -8.42
C ARG A 42 2.60 1.22 -8.95
N ARG A 43 2.77 0.05 -8.33
CA ARG A 43 2.05 -1.18 -8.72
C ARG A 43 0.59 -1.17 -8.30
N LEU A 44 0.31 -0.73 -7.07
CA LEU A 44 -1.05 -0.60 -6.56
C LEU A 44 -1.87 0.34 -7.43
N PHE A 45 -1.32 1.49 -7.84
CA PHE A 45 -2.02 2.42 -8.72
C PHE A 45 -2.44 1.77 -10.03
N THR A 46 -1.53 1.08 -10.72
CA THR A 46 -1.83 0.38 -11.97
C THR A 46 -2.90 -0.68 -11.77
N LEU A 47 -2.79 -1.49 -10.72
CA LEU A 47 -3.78 -2.52 -10.40
C LEU A 47 -5.17 -1.91 -10.15
N LEU A 48 -5.27 -0.88 -9.29
CA LEU A 48 -6.54 -0.23 -8.97
C LEU A 48 -7.18 0.43 -10.19
N MET A 49 -6.38 1.04 -11.07
CA MET A 49 -6.87 1.59 -12.33
C MET A 49 -7.42 0.50 -13.25
N LEU A 50 -6.72 -0.63 -13.40
CA LEU A 50 -7.19 -1.76 -14.20
C LEU A 50 -8.47 -2.37 -13.62
N GLU A 51 -8.58 -2.52 -12.31
CA GLU A 51 -9.79 -3.02 -11.64
C GLU A 51 -10.98 -2.06 -11.80
N GLN A 52 -10.77 -0.74 -11.74
CA GLN A 52 -11.83 0.25 -11.99
C GLN A 52 -12.35 0.19 -13.43
N LEU A 53 -11.45 -0.01 -14.40
CA LEU A 53 -11.76 -0.06 -15.82
C LEU A 53 -12.40 -1.39 -16.24
N CYS A 54 -11.90 -2.52 -15.72
CA CYS A 54 -12.27 -3.86 -16.16
C CYS A 54 -13.24 -4.60 -15.23
N GLY A 55 -13.41 -4.16 -13.97
CA GLY A 55 -14.13 -4.91 -12.93
C GLY A 55 -15.27 -4.12 -12.27
N PRO A 56 -16.54 -4.25 -12.72
CA PRO A 56 -17.66 -3.55 -12.08
C PRO A 56 -17.87 -3.94 -10.61
N ARG A 57 -17.44 -5.14 -10.20
CA ARG A 57 -17.56 -5.63 -8.82
C ARG A 57 -16.63 -4.96 -7.80
N ARG A 58 -15.48 -4.46 -8.25
CA ARG A 58 -14.42 -3.93 -7.37
C ARG A 58 -14.11 -2.45 -7.60
N ARG A 59 -14.82 -1.79 -8.51
CA ARG A 59 -14.61 -0.38 -8.84
C ARG A 59 -14.68 0.54 -7.62
N ASP A 60 -15.74 0.45 -6.82
CA ASP A 60 -15.93 1.35 -5.68
C ASP A 60 -14.88 1.11 -4.60
N MET A 61 -14.58 -0.16 -4.30
CA MET A 61 -13.50 -0.54 -3.38
C MET A 61 -12.14 -0.05 -3.86
N ALA A 62 -11.87 -0.16 -5.17
CA ALA A 62 -10.61 0.29 -5.74
C ALA A 62 -10.48 1.82 -5.74
N SER A 63 -11.59 2.54 -5.94
CA SER A 63 -11.62 4.00 -5.86
C SER A 63 -11.42 4.51 -4.43
N ASP A 64 -12.10 3.88 -3.46
CA ASP A 64 -11.94 4.19 -2.04
C ASP A 64 -10.51 3.94 -1.55
N LEU A 65 -9.95 2.75 -1.86
CA LEU A 65 -8.58 2.41 -1.47
C LEU A 65 -7.56 3.36 -2.10
N LEU A 66 -7.75 3.77 -3.35
CA LEU A 66 -6.90 4.77 -4.01
C LEU A 66 -6.95 6.12 -3.28
N GLY A 67 -8.16 6.57 -2.90
CA GLY A 67 -8.37 7.81 -2.17
C GLY A 67 -7.68 7.81 -0.81
N ARG A 68 -7.86 6.72 -0.03
CA ARG A 68 -7.25 6.58 1.29
C ARG A 68 -5.74 6.44 1.22
N TRP A 69 -5.20 5.69 0.26
CA TRP A 69 -3.75 5.59 0.04
C TRP A 69 -3.12 6.94 -0.33
N LYS A 70 -3.80 7.72 -1.18
CA LYS A 70 -3.36 9.08 -1.52
C LYS A 70 -3.35 9.99 -0.29
N ALA A 71 -4.41 9.97 0.51
CA ALA A 71 -4.49 10.76 1.73
C ALA A 71 -3.37 10.38 2.72
N HIS A 72 -3.16 9.09 2.97
CA HIS A 72 -2.06 8.59 3.80
C HIS A 72 -0.70 9.05 3.25
N SER A 73 -0.50 9.00 1.94
CA SER A 73 0.76 9.40 1.34
C SER A 73 1.08 10.88 1.46
N LEU A 74 0.04 11.73 1.42
CA LEU A 74 0.15 13.18 1.65
C LEU A 74 0.33 13.51 3.14
N ALA A 75 -0.32 12.75 4.03
CA ALA A 75 -0.25 12.95 5.47
C ALA A 75 1.15 12.60 6.03
N TRP A 76 1.79 11.56 5.50
CA TRP A 76 3.05 11.01 5.98
C TRP A 76 4.23 11.34 5.07
N THR A 77 4.72 12.57 5.20
CA THR A 77 5.99 13.02 4.60
C THR A 77 7.18 12.38 5.33
N THR A 78 8.33 12.25 4.64
CA THR A 78 9.56 11.70 5.25
C THR A 78 9.95 12.43 6.54
N GLN A 79 9.79 13.76 6.56
CA GLN A 79 10.05 14.57 7.75
C GLN A 79 9.11 14.22 8.90
N ARG A 80 7.80 14.12 8.65
CA ARG A 80 6.82 13.76 9.68
C ARG A 80 7.05 12.35 10.22
N ILE A 81 7.36 11.39 9.35
CA ILE A 81 7.69 10.01 9.75
C ILE A 81 8.88 9.99 10.72
N GLY A 82 9.88 10.83 10.51
CA GLY A 82 11.02 10.95 11.43
C GLY A 82 10.66 11.54 12.79
N HIS A 83 9.60 12.36 12.88
CA HIS A 83 9.12 12.98 14.12
C HIS A 83 8.08 12.14 14.87
N ASP A 84 7.22 11.42 14.15
CA ASP A 84 6.09 10.64 14.66
C ASP A 84 6.13 9.23 14.06
N TRP A 85 7.12 8.46 14.49
CA TRP A 85 7.35 7.11 14.00
C TRP A 85 6.25 6.14 14.44
N ASP A 86 5.86 6.18 15.70
CA ASP A 86 4.86 5.26 16.25
C ASP A 86 3.49 5.48 15.62
N GLY A 87 3.09 6.75 15.43
CA GLY A 87 1.87 7.09 14.69
C GLY A 87 1.92 6.59 13.24
N TYR A 88 3.07 6.77 12.57
CA TYR A 88 3.27 6.26 11.22
C TYR A 88 3.16 4.74 11.15
N VAL A 89 3.77 4.02 12.10
CA VAL A 89 3.74 2.55 12.16
C VAL A 89 2.30 2.04 12.22
N VAL A 90 1.48 2.60 13.11
CA VAL A 90 0.08 2.20 13.28
C VAL A 90 -0.72 2.46 11.99
N ASP A 91 -0.66 3.69 11.45
CA ASP A 91 -1.37 4.05 10.23
C ASP A 91 -0.94 3.20 9.02
N ALA A 92 0.37 2.99 8.88
CA ALA A 92 0.94 2.21 7.79
C ALA A 92 0.54 0.74 7.91
N GLN A 93 0.50 0.17 9.12
CA GLN A 93 0.05 -1.20 9.34
C GLN A 93 -1.40 -1.38 8.89
N THR A 94 -2.30 -0.48 9.30
CA THR A 94 -3.71 -0.50 8.87
C THR A 94 -3.80 -0.46 7.35
N MET A 95 -3.12 0.50 6.71
CA MET A 95 -3.18 0.68 5.27
C MET A 95 -2.61 -0.53 4.50
N LEU A 96 -1.50 -1.12 4.97
CA LEU A 96 -0.89 -2.29 4.34
C LEU A 96 -1.76 -3.54 4.48
N SER A 97 -2.43 -3.71 5.61
CA SER A 97 -3.39 -4.81 5.82
C SER A 97 -4.59 -4.70 4.86
N GLU A 98 -5.11 -3.50 4.62
CA GLU A 98 -6.20 -3.27 3.68
C GLU A 98 -5.80 -3.55 2.23
N ILE A 99 -4.59 -3.13 1.83
CA ILE A 99 -4.03 -3.45 0.51
C ILE A 99 -3.90 -4.97 0.33
N SER A 100 -3.36 -5.66 1.33
CA SER A 100 -3.24 -7.12 1.29
C SER A 100 -4.60 -7.80 1.17
N ALA A 101 -5.61 -7.34 1.90
CA ALA A 101 -6.98 -7.85 1.84
C ALA A 101 -7.63 -7.60 0.47
N PHE A 102 -7.43 -6.43 -0.13
CA PHE A 102 -7.92 -6.12 -1.47
C PHE A 102 -7.36 -7.08 -2.53
N CYS A 103 -6.10 -7.51 -2.38
CA CYS A 103 -5.45 -8.44 -3.28
C CYS A 103 -5.90 -9.90 -3.12
N GLU A 104 -6.75 -10.24 -2.15
CA GLU A 104 -7.33 -11.58 -2.05
C GLU A 104 -8.30 -11.85 -3.20
N PRO A 105 -8.37 -13.09 -3.71
CA PRO A 105 -9.36 -13.46 -4.71
C PRO A 105 -10.78 -13.22 -4.16
N ALA A 106 -11.66 -12.69 -5.03
CA ALA A 106 -13.07 -12.39 -4.70
C ALA A 106 -13.94 -13.65 -4.63
#